data_AF-A0A929T4V5-F1
#
_entry.id   AF-A0A929T4V5-F1
#
_cell.length_a   1.000
_cell.length_b   1.000
_cell.length_c   1.000
_cell.angle_alpha   90.00
_cell.angle_beta   90.00
_cell.angle_gamma   90.00
#
_symmetry.space_group_name_H-M   'P 1'
#
loop_
_entity.id
_entity.type
_entity.pdbx_description
1 polymer ?
#
loop_
_entity_poly.entity_id
_entity_poly.type
_entity_poly.pdbx_seq_one_letter_code
_entity_poly.pdbx_strand_id
1 'polypeptide(L)'
;MKAKGRITGIQVPFRSKRPVVSFEVQAEPEALEKYMDIDLDISFSRHRNRRSIDANAFLWACLGEIARAINSDTWSIYLYMLERYGKFTHILVKPEAVEQVRQVWRETKIVGEKNGMIQMLCFFGSSTYNTKEFSQLLDGVVSEMKGMHLETPPDEEMKQLLEGMRESDQRREQRKAGKSVQE
;
A
#
# COMPACT_ATOMS: atom_id res chain seq x y z
N MET A 1 -7.95 10.95 -16.17
CA MET A 1 -8.90 10.02 -15.52
C MET A 1 -8.17 8.71 -15.21
N LYS A 2 -8.47 8.02 -14.10
CA LYS A 2 -7.98 6.65 -13.84
C LYS A 2 -9.19 5.72 -13.80
N ALA A 3 -9.33 4.87 -14.81
CA ALA A 3 -10.44 3.92 -14.93
C ALA A 3 -9.91 2.49 -15.02
N LYS A 4 -10.68 1.55 -14.48
CA LYS A 4 -10.41 0.12 -14.65
C LYS A 4 -10.92 -0.27 -16.02
N GLY A 5 -10.09 -0.95 -16.81
CA GLY A 5 -10.50 -1.42 -18.12
C GLY A 5 -9.72 -2.64 -18.59
N ARG A 6 -10.20 -3.24 -19.68
CA ARG A 6 -9.58 -4.38 -20.34
C ARG A 6 -9.40 -4.04 -21.81
N ILE A 7 -8.25 -4.40 -22.38
CA ILE A 7 -8.03 -4.32 -23.82
C ILE A 7 -8.94 -5.36 -24.49
N THR A 8 -9.83 -4.88 -25.36
CA THR A 8 -10.78 -5.71 -26.12
C THR A 8 -10.24 -6.05 -27.50
N GLY A 9 -9.36 -5.22 -28.07
CA GLY A 9 -8.76 -5.46 -29.37
C GLY A 9 -7.53 -4.62 -29.64
N ILE A 10 -6.62 -5.15 -30.45
CA ILE A 10 -5.48 -4.44 -31.00
C ILE A 10 -5.54 -4.62 -32.52
N GLN A 11 -5.62 -3.52 -33.25
CA GLN A 11 -5.65 -3.50 -34.70
C GLN A 11 -4.50 -2.66 -35.24
N VAL A 12 -3.87 -3.14 -36.31
CA VAL A 12 -2.85 -2.37 -37.04
C VAL A 12 -3.41 -2.13 -38.45
N PRO A 13 -3.94 -0.94 -38.74
CA PRO A 13 -4.53 -0.67 -40.05
C PRO A 13 -3.50 -0.81 -41.16
N PHE A 14 -3.87 -1.42 -42.29
CA PHE A 14 -2.98 -1.59 -43.43
C PHE A 14 -2.51 -0.22 -43.95
N ARG A 15 -1.18 -0.02 -44.03
CA ARG A 15 -0.46 1.24 -44.33
C ARG A 15 -0.39 2.30 -43.22
N SER A 16 -1.00 2.10 -42.05
CA SER A 16 -0.81 3.00 -40.90
C SER A 16 0.33 2.52 -40.01
N LYS A 17 1.19 3.44 -39.55
CA LYS A 17 2.26 3.15 -38.58
C LYS A 17 1.76 3.12 -37.13
N ARG A 18 0.50 3.50 -36.87
CA ARG A 18 -0.03 3.65 -35.51
C ARG A 18 -1.01 2.51 -35.20
N PRO A 19 -0.76 1.69 -34.16
CA PRO A 19 -1.71 0.69 -33.70
C PRO A 19 -2.93 1.37 -33.07
N VAL A 20 -4.11 0.83 -33.34
CA VAL A 20 -5.37 1.22 -32.70
C VAL A 20 -5.66 0.19 -31.61
N VAL A 21 -5.74 0.66 -30.36
CA VAL A 21 -6.03 -0.18 -29.20
C VAL A 21 -7.42 0.18 -28.70
N SER A 22 -8.32 -0.81 -28.71
CA SER A 22 -9.66 -0.68 -28.14
C SER A 22 -9.67 -1.24 -26.73
N PHE A 23 -10.29 -0.50 -25.81
CA PHE A 23 -10.45 -0.93 -24.43
C PHE A 23 -11.88 -0.70 -23.95
N GLU A 24 -12.37 -1.63 -23.14
CA GLU A 24 -13.60 -1.48 -22.38
C GLU A 24 -13.23 -0.91 -21.01
N VAL A 25 -13.90 0.16 -20.58
CA VAL A 25 -13.64 0.83 -19.29
C VAL A 25 -14.90 0.87 -18.44
N GLN A 26 -14.73 0.69 -17.13
CA GLN A 26 -15.79 0.88 -16.13
C GLN A 26 -15.87 2.35 -15.76
N ALA A 27 -16.52 3.14 -16.61
CA ALA A 27 -16.76 4.57 -16.41
C ALA A 27 -18.07 4.98 -17.09
N GLU A 28 -18.73 6.00 -16.55
CA GLU A 28 -19.93 6.57 -17.18
C GLU A 28 -19.58 7.23 -18.53
N PRO A 29 -20.41 7.05 -19.58
CA PRO A 29 -20.16 7.61 -20.90
C PRO A 29 -19.93 9.13 -20.90
N GLU A 30 -20.71 9.85 -20.09
CA GLU A 30 -20.65 11.32 -19.92
C GLU A 30 -19.26 11.78 -19.43
N ALA A 31 -18.57 10.95 -18.65
CA ALA A 31 -17.24 11.26 -18.14
C ALA A 31 -16.14 11.08 -19.20
N LEU A 32 -16.44 10.38 -20.30
CA LEU A 32 -15.51 10.09 -21.41
C LEU A 32 -15.63 11.09 -22.56
N GLU A 33 -16.80 11.72 -22.75
CA GLU A 33 -17.05 12.67 -23.85
C GLU A 33 -16.03 13.82 -23.88
N LYS A 34 -15.62 14.31 -22.71
CA LYS A 34 -14.62 15.40 -22.57
C LYS A 34 -13.19 15.02 -23.00
N TYR A 35 -12.94 13.74 -23.29
CA TYR A 35 -11.64 13.23 -23.73
C TYR A 35 -11.65 12.76 -25.19
N MET A 36 -12.73 13.04 -25.94
CA MET A 36 -12.79 12.79 -27.38
C MET A 36 -11.97 13.83 -28.16
N ASP A 37 -11.30 13.39 -29.24
CA ASP A 37 -10.53 14.22 -30.17
C ASP A 37 -9.44 15.11 -29.56
N ILE A 38 -8.86 14.70 -28.43
CA ILE A 38 -7.69 15.34 -27.82
C ILE A 38 -6.52 14.36 -27.67
N ASP A 39 -5.30 14.89 -27.69
CA ASP A 39 -4.10 14.10 -27.39
C ASP A 39 -4.06 13.74 -25.90
N LEU A 40 -3.86 12.45 -25.60
CA LEU A 40 -3.84 11.91 -24.24
C LEU A 40 -2.50 11.23 -23.95
N ASP A 41 -1.94 11.50 -22.78
CA ASP A 41 -0.86 10.68 -22.22
C ASP A 41 -1.43 9.38 -21.63
N ILE A 42 -1.14 8.24 -22.28
CA ILE A 42 -1.68 6.93 -21.91
C ILE A 42 -0.62 6.10 -21.17
N SER A 43 -0.93 5.63 -19.97
CA SER A 43 -0.06 4.71 -19.21
C SER A 43 -0.80 3.43 -18.84
N PHE A 44 -0.18 2.28 -19.12
CA PHE A 44 -0.72 0.97 -18.77
C PHE A 44 -0.06 0.47 -17.49
N SER A 45 -0.87 0.08 -16.51
CA SER A 45 -0.40 -0.62 -15.32
C SER A 45 -1.27 -1.84 -15.08
N ARG A 46 -0.66 -2.95 -14.63
CA ARG A 46 -1.39 -4.17 -14.30
C ARG A 46 -2.42 -3.83 -13.22
N HIS A 47 -3.70 -4.04 -13.50
CA HIS A 47 -4.73 -3.89 -12.50
C HIS A 47 -4.46 -4.87 -11.36
N ARG A 48 -4.03 -4.32 -10.22
CA ARG A 48 -4.06 -4.98 -8.93
C ARG A 48 -5.34 -4.48 -8.27
N ASN A 49 -6.11 -5.36 -7.63
CA ASN A 49 -7.15 -4.88 -6.71
C ASN A 49 -6.49 -3.82 -5.84
N ARG A 50 -7.03 -2.60 -5.88
CA ARG A 50 -6.67 -1.57 -4.91
C ARG A 50 -6.77 -2.28 -3.55
N ARG A 51 -5.75 -2.15 -2.69
CA ARG A 51 -5.99 -2.35 -1.25
C ARG A 51 -7.29 -1.59 -0.97
N SER A 52 -8.26 -2.26 -0.34
CA SER A 52 -9.57 -1.67 -0.05
C SER A 52 -9.33 -0.26 0.44
N ILE A 53 -9.95 0.70 -0.23
CA ILE A 53 -9.82 2.12 0.07
C ILE A 53 -10.17 2.39 1.54
N ASP A 54 -10.92 1.45 2.14
CA ASP A 54 -11.38 1.41 3.51
C ASP A 54 -10.32 0.96 4.52
N ALA A 55 -9.43 0.00 4.21
CA ALA A 55 -8.45 -0.48 5.19
C ALA A 55 -7.35 0.55 5.49
N ASN A 56 -6.93 1.31 4.47
CA ASN A 56 -6.03 2.44 4.68
C ASN A 56 -6.74 3.57 5.42
N ALA A 57 -7.97 3.91 5.05
CA ALA A 57 -8.77 4.91 5.76
C ALA A 57 -8.95 4.53 7.26
N PHE A 58 -9.21 3.26 7.54
CA PHE A 58 -9.34 2.72 8.88
C PHE A 58 -8.05 2.83 9.68
N LEU A 59 -6.89 2.48 9.09
CA LEU A 59 -5.59 2.70 9.73
C LEU A 59 -5.43 4.16 10.15
N TRP A 60 -5.73 5.11 9.26
CA TRP A 60 -5.63 6.55 9.56
C TRP A 60 -6.64 7.02 10.62
N ALA A 61 -7.85 6.45 10.65
CA ALA A 61 -8.84 6.74 11.68
C ALA A 61 -8.34 6.29 13.06
N CYS A 62 -7.87 5.04 13.18
CA CYS A 62 -7.29 4.51 14.42
C CYS A 62 -6.09 5.35 14.90
N LEU A 63 -5.18 5.71 13.98
CA LEU A 63 -4.05 6.58 14.30
C LEU A 63 -4.51 7.96 14.78
N GLY A 64 -5.58 8.50 14.21
CA GLY A 64 -6.16 9.78 14.62
C GLY A 64 -6.78 9.74 16.02
N GLU A 65 -7.45 8.63 16.39
CA GLU A 65 -7.93 8.40 17.76
C GLU A 65 -6.78 8.35 18.76
N ILE A 66 -5.74 7.57 18.45
CA ILE A 66 -4.53 7.45 19.30
C ILE A 66 -3.87 8.82 19.45
N ALA A 67 -3.66 9.54 18.34
CA ALA A 67 -3.05 10.86 18.33
C ALA A 67 -3.82 11.86 19.21
N ARG A 68 -5.15 11.83 19.17
CA ARG A 68 -5.99 12.64 20.07
C ARG A 68 -5.83 12.24 21.54
N ALA A 69 -5.78 10.95 21.83
CA ALA A 69 -5.67 10.46 23.20
C ALA A 69 -4.35 10.87 23.89
N ILE A 70 -3.25 10.91 23.13
CA ILE A 70 -1.92 11.26 23.65
C ILE A 70 -1.48 12.69 23.29
N ASN A 71 -2.38 13.51 22.74
CA ASN A 71 -2.14 14.88 22.31
C ASN A 71 -0.91 15.05 21.42
N SER A 72 -0.84 14.24 20.36
CA SER A 72 0.23 14.24 19.37
C SER A 72 -0.33 14.37 17.95
N ASP A 73 0.55 14.51 16.96
CA ASP A 73 0.15 14.52 15.56
C ASP A 73 0.05 13.10 14.98
N THR A 74 -0.95 12.88 14.13
CA THR A 74 -1.21 11.57 13.51
C THR A 74 -0.01 11.03 12.72
N TRP A 75 0.82 11.92 12.16
CA TRP A 75 1.97 11.51 11.36
C TRP A 75 3.10 10.95 12.24
N SER A 76 3.41 11.60 13.36
CA SER A 76 4.35 11.09 14.36
C SER A 76 3.91 9.74 14.92
N ILE A 77 2.61 9.57 15.18
CA ILE A 77 2.08 8.27 15.62
C ILE A 77 2.20 7.23 14.53
N TYR A 78 1.94 7.60 13.27
CA TYR A 78 2.17 6.71 12.15
C TYR A 78 3.64 6.24 12.06
N LEU A 79 4.61 7.16 12.18
CA LEU A 79 6.04 6.82 12.17
C LEU A 79 6.42 5.91 13.34
N TYR A 80 5.90 6.19 14.54
CA TYR A 80 6.08 5.34 15.72
C TYR A 80 5.54 3.92 15.51
N MET A 81 4.35 3.80 14.92
CA MET A 81 3.74 2.50 14.62
C MET A 81 4.49 1.76 13.50
N LEU A 82 5.06 2.47 12.53
CA LEU A 82 5.97 1.88 11.54
C LEU A 82 7.26 1.37 12.20
N GLU A 83 7.79 2.06 13.20
CA GLU A 83 8.99 1.61 13.90
C GLU A 83 8.74 0.29 14.65
N ARG A 84 7.55 0.15 15.26
CA ARG A 84 7.18 -1.03 16.06
C ARG A 84 6.70 -2.22 15.24
N TYR A 85 5.80 -1.98 14.29
CA TYR A 85 5.05 -3.02 13.58
C TYR A 85 5.26 -2.97 12.06
N GLY A 86 5.95 -1.95 11.58
CA GLY A 86 6.24 -1.78 10.17
C GLY A 86 7.39 -2.65 9.68
N LYS A 87 7.46 -2.77 8.37
CA LYS A 87 8.53 -3.46 7.66
C LYS A 87 9.73 -2.55 7.52
N PHE A 88 10.90 -3.06 7.89
CA PHE A 88 12.18 -2.40 7.69
C PHE A 88 13.16 -3.27 6.89
N THR A 89 14.22 -2.64 6.40
CA THR A 89 15.41 -3.30 5.87
C THR A 89 16.66 -2.74 6.53
N HIS A 90 17.70 -3.57 6.64
CA HIS A 90 19.01 -3.11 7.09
C HIS A 90 19.82 -2.59 5.90
N ILE A 91 20.41 -1.42 6.05
CA ILE A 91 21.31 -0.82 5.06
C ILE A 91 22.58 -0.37 5.78
N LEU A 92 23.73 -0.62 5.15
CA LEU A 92 25.01 -0.03 5.54
C LEU A 92 25.24 1.20 4.67
N VAL A 93 25.41 2.34 5.32
CA VAL A 93 25.53 3.65 4.66
C VAL A 93 26.85 4.29 5.08
N LYS A 94 27.54 4.92 4.13
CA LYS A 94 28.71 5.74 4.47
C LYS A 94 28.28 6.92 5.34
N PRO A 95 29.07 7.36 6.33
CA PRO A 95 28.69 8.47 7.22
C PRO A 95 28.23 9.73 6.47
N GLU A 96 28.90 10.05 5.37
CA GLU A 96 28.60 11.20 4.50
C GLU A 96 27.21 11.13 3.84
N ALA A 97 26.70 9.93 3.58
CA ALA A 97 25.45 9.71 2.85
C ALA A 97 24.23 9.49 3.79
N VAL A 98 24.43 9.45 5.11
CA VAL A 98 23.36 9.18 6.07
C VAL A 98 22.22 10.18 5.96
N GLU A 99 22.53 11.47 5.82
CA GLU A 99 21.50 12.51 5.75
C GLU A 99 20.68 12.41 4.46
N GLN A 100 21.31 12.03 3.35
CA GLN A 100 20.60 11.79 2.09
C GLN A 100 19.68 10.57 2.19
N VAL A 101 20.14 9.50 2.87
CA VAL A 101 19.31 8.31 3.09
C VAL A 101 18.11 8.64 3.98
N ARG A 102 18.28 9.48 5.01
CA ARG A 102 17.16 9.95 5.85
C ARG A 102 16.07 10.64 5.05
N GLN A 103 16.43 11.43 4.04
CA GLN A 103 15.47 12.16 3.21
C GLN A 103 14.67 11.27 2.25
N VAL A 104 15.22 10.12 1.86
CA VAL A 104 14.58 9.21 0.90
C VAL A 104 13.56 8.28 1.57
N TRP A 105 13.84 7.87 2.80
CA TRP A 105 13.02 6.89 3.53
C TRP A 105 11.97 7.55 4.41
N ARG A 106 10.92 6.79 4.76
CA ARG A 106 9.83 7.32 5.59
C ARG A 106 10.26 7.54 7.03
N GLU A 107 11.00 6.58 7.56
CA GLU A 107 11.62 6.65 8.87
C GLU A 107 12.94 5.89 8.81
N THR A 108 13.93 6.34 9.59
CA THR A 108 15.21 5.63 9.68
C THR A 108 15.76 5.64 11.10
N LYS A 109 16.36 4.52 11.50
CA LYS A 109 16.97 4.38 12.82
C LYS A 109 18.40 3.89 12.71
N ILE A 110 19.34 4.61 13.31
CA ILE A 110 20.72 4.14 13.40
C ILE A 110 20.80 3.06 14.49
N VAL A 111 21.35 1.91 14.14
CA VAL A 111 21.42 0.73 15.02
C VAL A 111 22.83 0.47 15.52
N GLY A 112 23.83 1.01 14.81
CA GLY A 112 25.22 0.86 15.16
C GLY A 112 26.13 1.23 14.01
N GLU A 113 27.40 0.88 14.15
CA GLU A 113 28.43 1.10 13.16
C GLU A 113 29.18 -0.21 12.92
N LYS A 114 29.45 -0.53 11.65
CA LYS A 114 30.20 -1.72 11.26
C LYS A 114 31.19 -1.36 10.17
N ASN A 115 32.48 -1.60 10.43
CA ASN A 115 33.58 -1.37 9.48
C ASN A 115 33.63 0.07 8.93
N GLY A 116 33.40 1.09 9.77
CA GLY A 116 33.37 2.50 9.35
C GLY A 116 32.13 2.91 8.56
N MET A 117 31.11 2.04 8.49
CA MET A 117 29.82 2.33 7.88
C MET A 117 28.72 2.34 8.93
N ILE A 118 27.78 3.27 8.80
CA ILE A 118 26.64 3.41 9.70
C ILE A 118 25.57 2.39 9.30
N GLN A 119 25.19 1.54 10.24
CA GLN A 119 24.11 0.58 10.08
C GLN A 119 22.78 1.24 10.44
N MET A 120 21.86 1.24 9.48
CA MET A 120 20.55 1.87 9.61
C MET A 120 19.43 0.86 9.35
N LEU A 121 18.35 0.94 10.14
CA LEU A 121 17.04 0.44 9.76
C LEU A 121 16.36 1.50 8.91
N CYS A 122 15.86 1.10 7.76
CA CYS A 122 15.05 1.98 6.92
C CYS A 122 13.64 1.38 6.81
N PHE A 123 12.63 2.14 7.21
CA PHE A 123 11.25 1.69 7.26
C PHE A 123 10.52 2.02 5.97
N PHE A 124 9.84 1.02 5.43
CA PHE A 124 8.98 1.20 4.27
C PHE A 124 7.64 1.79 4.71
N GLY A 125 7.09 2.71 3.91
CA GLY A 125 5.73 3.19 4.14
C GLY A 125 4.68 2.11 3.86
N SER A 126 3.58 2.11 4.59
CA SER A 126 2.47 1.16 4.43
C SER A 126 1.94 1.10 2.99
N SER A 127 2.12 2.16 2.20
CA SER A 127 1.80 2.22 0.76
C SER A 127 2.56 1.21 -0.11
N THR A 128 3.66 0.60 0.35
CA THR A 128 4.39 -0.44 -0.40
C THR A 128 4.04 -1.87 0.04
N TYR A 129 3.24 -2.03 1.11
CA TYR A 129 3.03 -3.32 1.77
C TYR A 129 2.16 -4.27 0.95
N ASN A 130 2.40 -5.57 1.11
CA ASN A 130 1.43 -6.60 0.73
C ASN A 130 0.33 -6.73 1.80
N THR A 131 -0.70 -7.55 1.54
CA THR A 131 -1.85 -7.69 2.45
C THR A 131 -1.42 -8.14 3.84
N LYS A 132 -0.55 -9.16 3.95
CA LYS A 132 -0.08 -9.72 5.23
C LYS A 132 0.71 -8.69 6.05
N GLU A 133 1.64 -7.99 5.40
CA GLU A 133 2.42 -6.92 6.03
C GLU A 133 1.52 -5.79 6.53
N PHE A 134 0.50 -5.43 5.76
CA PHE A 134 -0.47 -4.40 6.18
C PHE A 134 -1.34 -4.86 7.34
N SER A 135 -1.81 -6.11 7.33
CA SER A 135 -2.60 -6.67 8.43
C SER A 135 -1.80 -6.69 9.73
N GLN A 136 -0.50 -7.00 9.70
CA GLN A 136 0.37 -6.95 10.89
C GLN A 136 0.48 -5.55 11.48
N LEU A 137 0.70 -4.53 10.63
CA LEU A 137 0.74 -3.14 11.06
C LEU A 137 -0.60 -2.74 11.70
N LEU A 138 -1.72 -3.09 11.05
CA LEU A 138 -3.05 -2.73 11.52
C LEU A 138 -3.43 -3.44 12.83
N ASP A 139 -3.13 -4.73 12.95
CA ASP A 139 -3.34 -5.52 14.17
C ASP A 139 -2.54 -4.91 15.34
N GLY A 140 -1.31 -4.45 15.09
CA GLY A 140 -0.50 -3.73 16.08
C GLY A 140 -1.15 -2.43 16.56
N VAL A 141 -1.61 -1.59 15.62
CA VAL A 141 -2.30 -0.33 15.93
C VAL A 141 -3.59 -0.57 16.73
N VAL A 142 -4.39 -1.57 16.35
CA VAL A 142 -5.61 -1.95 17.07
C VAL A 142 -5.29 -2.48 18.48
N SER A 143 -4.18 -3.21 18.63
CA SER A 143 -3.73 -3.66 19.95
C SER A 143 -3.34 -2.49 20.86
N GLU A 144 -2.68 -1.47 20.32
CA GLU A 144 -2.30 -0.26 21.07
C GLU A 144 -3.56 0.52 21.50
N MET A 145 -4.56 0.67 20.62
CA MET A 145 -5.84 1.28 20.98
C MET A 145 -6.51 0.55 22.16
N LYS A 146 -6.57 -0.78 22.10
CA LYS A 146 -7.14 -1.60 23.19
C LYS A 146 -6.35 -1.43 24.49
N GLY A 147 -5.02 -1.35 24.42
CA GLY A 147 -4.15 -1.10 25.57
C GLY A 147 -4.38 0.27 26.21
N MET A 148 -4.78 1.27 25.42
CA MET A 148 -5.13 2.61 25.90
C MET A 148 -6.61 2.74 26.30
N HIS A 149 -7.38 1.64 26.31
CA HIS A 149 -8.83 1.64 26.54
C HIS A 149 -9.61 2.55 25.57
N LEU A 150 -9.09 2.76 24.37
CA LEU A 150 -9.79 3.49 23.32
C LEU A 150 -10.74 2.54 22.60
N GLU A 151 -11.96 3.02 22.35
CA GLU A 151 -12.88 2.32 21.47
C GLU A 151 -12.33 2.38 20.05
N THR A 152 -12.10 1.21 19.45
CA THR A 152 -11.83 1.16 18.02
C THR A 152 -13.02 1.74 17.28
N PRO A 153 -12.83 2.55 16.22
CA PRO A 153 -13.92 3.16 15.48
C PRO A 153 -14.99 2.09 15.15
N PRO A 154 -16.26 2.33 15.50
CA PRO A 154 -17.30 1.35 15.30
C PRO A 154 -17.63 1.29 13.81
N ASP A 155 -17.32 0.17 13.17
CA ASP A 155 -18.01 -0.23 11.96
C ASP A 155 -17.93 -1.74 11.83
N GLU A 156 -19.07 -2.42 12.00
CA GLU A 156 -19.18 -3.87 11.75
C GLU A 156 -18.79 -4.25 10.32
N GLU A 157 -18.90 -3.31 9.37
CA GLU A 157 -18.38 -3.44 8.01
C GLU A 157 -16.84 -3.65 7.99
N MET A 158 -16.13 -3.10 8.98
CA MET A 158 -14.67 -3.13 9.05
C MET A 158 -14.13 -4.41 9.70
N LYS A 159 -14.83 -4.99 10.68
CA LYS A 159 -14.53 -6.34 11.19
C LYS A 159 -14.69 -7.38 10.10
N GLN A 160 -15.77 -7.30 9.32
CA GLN A 160 -16.00 -8.16 8.17
C GLN A 160 -14.91 -7.98 7.09
N LEU A 161 -14.39 -6.77 6.91
CA LEU A 161 -13.28 -6.51 5.99
C LEU A 161 -11.97 -7.18 6.46
N LEU A 162 -11.63 -7.05 7.74
CA LEU A 162 -10.46 -7.71 8.35
C LEU A 162 -10.55 -9.23 8.23
N GLU A 163 -11.73 -9.79 8.48
CA GLU A 163 -12.01 -11.21 8.35
C GLU A 163 -11.93 -11.67 6.88
N GLY A 164 -12.54 -10.91 5.97
CA GLY A 164 -12.45 -11.16 4.52
C GLY A 164 -11.03 -11.07 3.96
N MET A 165 -10.17 -10.20 4.50
CA MET A 165 -8.74 -10.13 4.15
C MET A 165 -7.98 -11.38 4.63
N ARG A 166 -8.25 -11.84 5.86
CA ARG A 166 -7.66 -13.07 6.42
C ARG A 166 -8.08 -14.31 5.63
N GLU A 167 -9.35 -14.42 5.25
CA GLU A 167 -9.86 -15.52 4.43
C GLU A 167 -9.29 -15.51 3.01
N SER A 168 -9.21 -14.33 2.39
CA SER A 168 -8.65 -14.16 1.04
C SER A 168 -7.19 -14.59 0.96
N ASP A 169 -6.41 -14.31 1.99
CA ASP A 169 -5.01 -14.68 2.08
C ASP A 169 -4.83 -16.18 2.39
N GLN A 170 -5.64 -16.76 3.29
CA GLN A 170 -5.66 -18.21 3.52
C GLN A 170 -6.00 -18.99 2.24
N ARG A 171 -6.98 -18.53 1.46
CA ARG A 171 -7.32 -19.13 0.15
C ARG A 171 -6.18 -19.01 -0.86
N ARG A 172 -5.39 -17.93 -0.81
CA ARG A 172 -4.21 -17.76 -1.69
C ARG A 172 -3.04 -18.65 -1.26
N GLU A 173 -2.81 -18.80 0.04
CA GLU A 173 -1.78 -19.69 0.59
C GLU A 173 -2.12 -21.16 0.30
N GLN A 174 -3.38 -21.58 0.48
CA GLN A 174 -3.84 -22.93 0.11
C GLN A 174 -3.70 -23.21 -1.39
N ARG A 175 -4.00 -22.23 -2.25
CA ARG A 175 -3.79 -22.36 -3.71
C ARG A 175 -2.33 -22.44 -4.13
N LYS A 176 -1.42 -21.84 -3.35
CA LYS A 176 0.03 -21.95 -3.58
C LYS A 176 0.56 -23.29 -3.08
N ALA A 177 0.15 -23.72 -1.88
CA ALA A 177 0.53 -25.00 -1.30
C ALA A 177 0.03 -26.21 -2.13
N GLY A 178 -1.18 -26.10 -2.71
CA GLY A 178 -1.72 -27.14 -3.60
C GLY A 178 -0.99 -27.28 -4.94
N LYS A 179 -0.25 -26.24 -5.38
CA LYS A 179 0.57 -26.30 -6.61
C LYS A 179 1.97 -26.87 -6.39
N SER A 180 2.52 -26.78 -5.19
CA SER A 180 3.83 -27.32 -4.84
C SER A 180 3.84 -28.83 -4.52
N VAL A 181 2.67 -29.49 -4.53
CA VAL A 181 2.54 -30.94 -4.29
C VAL A 181 2.36 -31.72 -5.60
N GLN A 182 2.27 -31.04 -6.74
CA GLN A 182 2.12 -31.64 -8.08
C GLN A 182 3.38 -31.48 -8.97
N GLU A 183 4.49 -31.01 -8.42
CA GLU A 183 5.84 -31.09 -9.03
C GLU A 183 6.69 -32.10 -8.25
#